data_AF-A0A8H4SVT2-F1
#
_entry.id   AF-A0A8H4SVT2-F1
#
_cell.length_a   1.000
_cell.length_b   1.000
_cell.length_c   1.000
_cell.angle_alpha   90.00
_cell.angle_beta   90.00
_cell.angle_gamma   90.00
#
_symmetry.space_group_name_H-M   'P 1'
#
loop_
_entity.id
_entity.type
_entity.pdbx_description
1 polymer ?
#
loop_
_entity_poly.entity_id
_entity_poly.type
_entity_poly.pdbx_seq_one_letter_code
_entity_poly.pdbx_strand_id
1 'polypeptide(L)'
;MDGLVLSDHSPMPSLKEYAKVIQPVSVRLVNNGSSITVVNHYDFSDLSHLHVSWHAVTDGLKTETRPLDLPRVPTGENRTVALPLGLNITQSEEWVTVEFKLKKATVWAPKGHIIAWDQLHIQRPSSEMRGLSLVRRQANSEFEKSGTKPFNFTFDFNIV
;
A
#
# COMPACT_ATOMS: atom_id res chain seq x y z
N MET A 1 -1.37 24.73 -25.69
CA MET A 1 -2.79 24.32 -25.85
C MET A 1 -2.97 23.22 -24.84
N ASP A 2 -3.58 23.54 -23.71
CA ASP A 2 -3.39 22.78 -22.46
C ASP A 2 -4.69 22.08 -22.09
N GLY A 3 -5.25 21.34 -23.04
CA GLY A 3 -6.48 20.56 -22.85
C GLY A 3 -6.20 19.21 -22.17
N LEU A 4 -7.23 18.64 -21.53
CA LEU A 4 -7.20 17.24 -21.07
C LEU A 4 -7.53 16.25 -22.21
N VAL A 5 -8.12 16.75 -23.29
CA VAL A 5 -8.55 16.00 -24.47
C VAL A 5 -8.17 16.76 -25.73
N LEU A 6 -7.87 16.01 -26.78
CA LEU A 6 -7.69 16.54 -28.13
C LEU A 6 -9.04 16.85 -28.79
N SER A 7 -9.04 17.55 -29.93
CA SER A 7 -10.27 17.94 -30.65
C SER A 7 -11.12 16.76 -31.13
N ASP A 8 -10.52 15.58 -31.29
CA ASP A 8 -11.17 14.31 -31.65
C ASP A 8 -11.65 13.51 -30.41
N HIS A 9 -11.61 14.13 -29.22
CA HIS A 9 -11.91 13.53 -27.92
C HIS A 9 -10.91 12.44 -27.47
N SER A 10 -9.75 12.33 -28.12
CA SER A 10 -8.68 11.45 -27.66
C SER A 10 -8.15 11.92 -26.29
N PRO A 11 -8.09 11.05 -25.27
CA PRO A 11 -7.67 11.43 -23.93
C PRO A 11 -6.16 11.66 -23.87
N MET A 12 -5.74 12.79 -23.31
CA MET A 12 -4.34 13.07 -23.04
C MET A 12 -3.91 12.43 -21.71
N PRO A 13 -2.60 12.19 -21.48
CA PRO A 13 -2.11 11.61 -20.22
C PRO A 13 -2.57 12.38 -18.97
N SER A 14 -2.67 13.70 -19.07
CA SER A 14 -3.18 14.58 -18.00
C SER A 14 -4.58 14.22 -17.52
N LEU A 15 -5.45 13.68 -18.40
CA LEU A 15 -6.78 13.23 -18.00
C LEU A 15 -6.73 12.00 -17.09
N LYS A 16 -5.76 11.11 -17.30
CA LYS A 16 -5.58 9.93 -16.44
C LYS A 16 -5.12 10.34 -15.04
N GLU A 17 -4.18 11.28 -14.97
CA GLU A 17 -3.73 11.86 -13.70
C GLU A 17 -4.88 12.58 -12.98
N TYR A 18 -5.66 13.37 -13.72
CA TYR A 18 -6.83 14.03 -13.16
C TYR A 18 -7.84 13.02 -12.60
N ALA A 19 -8.19 11.98 -13.37
CA ALA A 19 -9.10 10.91 -12.93
C ALA A 19 -8.59 10.20 -11.66
N LYS A 20 -7.27 9.99 -11.54
CA LYS A 20 -6.64 9.44 -10.35
C LYS A 20 -6.76 10.37 -9.15
N VAL A 21 -6.52 11.67 -9.33
CA VAL A 21 -6.60 12.68 -8.25
C VAL A 21 -8.02 12.82 -7.70
N ILE A 22 -9.04 12.76 -8.55
CA ILE A 22 -10.45 12.98 -8.15
C ILE A 22 -11.19 11.70 -7.78
N GLN A 23 -10.50 10.56 -7.67
CA GLN A 23 -11.17 9.28 -7.41
C GLN A 23 -11.96 9.32 -6.09
N PRO A 24 -13.18 8.77 -6.03
CA PRO A 24 -14.05 8.87 -4.86
C PRO A 24 -13.72 7.84 -3.75
N VAL A 25 -12.69 7.01 -3.94
CA VAL A 25 -12.30 5.96 -2.99
C VAL A 25 -10.80 5.96 -2.84
N SER A 26 -10.32 6.00 -1.60
CA SER A 26 -8.90 5.87 -1.28
C SER A 26 -8.65 4.72 -0.33
N VAL A 27 -7.48 4.09 -0.45
CA VAL A 27 -7.08 2.97 0.40
C VAL A 27 -5.81 3.31 1.18
N ARG A 28 -5.74 2.86 2.43
CA ARG A 28 -4.56 3.01 3.30
C ARG A 28 -4.18 1.68 3.91
N LEU A 29 -2.88 1.39 4.01
CA LEU A 29 -2.39 0.23 4.78
C LEU A 29 -2.47 0.53 6.27
N VAL A 30 -2.89 -0.46 7.04
CA VAL A 30 -2.90 -0.44 8.51
C VAL A 30 -2.38 -1.78 9.03
N ASN A 31 -2.14 -1.88 10.35
CA ASN A 31 -1.69 -3.10 11.01
C ASN A 31 -0.42 -3.71 10.36
N ASN A 32 0.60 -2.88 10.11
CA ASN A 32 1.86 -3.28 9.48
C ASN A 32 1.67 -4.02 8.14
N GLY A 33 0.68 -3.61 7.36
CA GLY A 33 0.40 -4.14 6.03
C GLY A 33 -0.47 -5.40 6.00
N SER A 34 -0.98 -5.87 7.14
CA SER A 34 -1.92 -7.01 7.20
C SER A 34 -3.37 -6.63 6.88
N SER A 35 -3.69 -5.34 6.87
CA SER A 35 -5.06 -4.85 6.69
C SER A 35 -5.05 -3.57 5.88
N ILE A 36 -6.17 -3.30 5.21
CA ILE A 36 -6.41 -2.04 4.52
C ILE A 36 -7.63 -1.33 5.07
N THR A 37 -7.55 -0.02 5.18
CA THR A 37 -8.69 0.87 5.43
C THR A 37 -9.12 1.49 4.12
N VAL A 38 -10.36 1.20 3.71
CA VAL A 38 -11.00 1.82 2.55
C VAL A 38 -11.83 3.01 3.03
N VAL A 39 -11.61 4.18 2.43
CA VAL A 39 -12.30 5.43 2.75
C VAL A 39 -13.21 5.80 1.59
N ASN A 40 -14.47 6.08 1.89
CA ASN A 40 -15.48 6.51 0.93
C ASN A 40 -15.60 8.03 0.92
N HIS A 41 -15.27 8.66 -0.21
CA HIS A 41 -15.39 10.11 -0.43
C HIS A 41 -16.64 10.51 -1.21
N TYR A 42 -17.54 9.56 -1.53
CA TYR A 42 -18.84 9.94 -2.08
C TYR A 42 -19.66 10.73 -1.06
N ASP A 43 -20.44 11.70 -1.56
CA ASP A 43 -21.35 12.53 -0.76
C ASP A 43 -22.74 11.91 -0.53
N PHE A 44 -23.15 10.94 -1.36
CA PHE A 44 -24.51 10.37 -1.31
C PHE A 44 -24.59 8.85 -1.53
N SER A 45 -23.49 8.20 -1.90
CA SER A 45 -23.48 6.76 -2.18
C SER A 45 -22.58 6.00 -1.21
N ASP A 46 -22.99 4.79 -0.86
CA ASP A 46 -22.08 3.81 -0.28
C ASP A 46 -21.27 3.09 -1.38
N LEU A 47 -20.33 2.24 -1.00
CA LEU A 47 -19.48 1.49 -1.94
C LEU A 47 -20.09 0.17 -2.44
N SER A 48 -21.37 -0.12 -2.14
CA SER A 48 -21.99 -1.41 -2.48
C SER A 48 -22.12 -1.67 -3.98
N HIS A 49 -22.09 -0.61 -4.80
CA HIS A 49 -22.13 -0.66 -6.26
C HIS A 49 -20.79 -1.07 -6.90
N LEU A 50 -19.71 -1.18 -6.12
CA LEU A 50 -18.36 -1.48 -6.59
C LEU A 50 -17.92 -2.91 -6.24
N HIS A 51 -17.41 -3.62 -7.23
CA HIS A 51 -16.68 -4.86 -7.07
C HIS A 51 -15.23 -4.51 -6.73
N VAL A 52 -14.74 -5.03 -5.62
CA VAL A 52 -13.38 -4.80 -5.15
C VAL A 52 -12.55 -6.04 -5.46
N SER A 53 -11.40 -5.84 -6.09
CA SER A 53 -10.45 -6.90 -6.37
C SER A 53 -9.05 -6.45 -6.00
N TRP A 54 -8.19 -7.39 -5.65
CA TRP A 54 -6.81 -7.10 -5.31
C TRP A 54 -5.86 -8.13 -5.93
N HIS A 55 -4.61 -7.74 -6.10
CA HIS A 55 -3.50 -8.64 -6.38
C HIS A 55 -2.22 -8.10 -5.74
N ALA A 56 -1.35 -8.99 -5.32
CA ALA A 56 0.01 -8.65 -4.88
C ALA A 56 1.01 -8.84 -6.02
N VAL A 57 2.07 -8.04 -5.99
CA VAL A 57 3.28 -8.18 -6.80
C VAL A 57 4.45 -8.31 -5.84
N THR A 58 5.20 -9.39 -5.94
CA THR A 58 6.39 -9.66 -5.13
C THR A 58 7.54 -9.96 -6.07
N ASP A 59 8.64 -9.20 -5.96
CA ASP A 59 9.80 -9.33 -6.86
C ASP A 59 9.42 -9.32 -8.36
N GLY A 60 8.44 -8.49 -8.72
CA GLY A 60 7.91 -8.38 -10.08
C GLY A 60 6.94 -9.50 -10.51
N LEU A 61 6.75 -10.53 -9.69
CA LEU A 61 5.80 -11.60 -9.95
C LEU A 61 4.41 -11.24 -9.43
N LYS A 62 3.46 -11.10 -10.36
CA LYS A 62 2.05 -10.80 -10.06
C LYS A 62 1.29 -12.08 -9.67
N THR A 63 0.63 -12.03 -8.52
CA THR A 63 -0.33 -13.04 -8.08
C THR A 63 -1.65 -12.95 -8.86
N GLU A 64 -2.44 -14.01 -8.79
CA GLU A 64 -3.80 -14.02 -9.34
C GLU A 64 -4.65 -12.92 -8.70
N THR A 65 -5.50 -12.29 -9.52
CA THR A 65 -6.45 -11.29 -9.03
C THR A 65 -7.56 -11.98 -8.26
N ARG A 66 -7.77 -11.56 -7.01
CA ARG A 66 -8.76 -12.13 -6.09
C ARG A 66 -9.82 -11.09 -5.73
N PRO A 67 -11.09 -11.49 -5.54
CA PRO A 67 -12.08 -10.58 -4.98
C PRO A 67 -11.71 -10.22 -3.53
N LEU A 68 -12.11 -9.02 -3.10
CA LEU A 68 -12.04 -8.60 -1.72
C LEU A 68 -13.45 -8.34 -1.20
N ASP A 69 -13.85 -9.06 -0.16
CA ASP A 69 -15.13 -8.83 0.50
C ASP A 69 -15.04 -7.56 1.35
N LEU A 70 -15.63 -6.49 0.83
CA LEU A 70 -15.73 -5.22 1.52
C LEU A 70 -17.10 -5.14 2.22
N PRO A 71 -17.15 -4.94 3.56
CA PRO A 71 -18.40 -4.63 4.24
C PRO A 71 -18.97 -3.31 3.71
N ARG A 72 -20.25 -3.05 4.00
CA ARG A 72 -20.85 -1.76 3.64
C ARG A 72 -20.03 -0.61 4.21
N VAL A 73 -19.56 0.27 3.33
CA VAL A 73 -18.87 1.53 3.70
C VAL A 73 -19.84 2.67 3.38
N PRO A 74 -20.53 3.24 4.38
CA PRO A 74 -21.41 4.37 4.18
C PRO A 74 -20.68 5.58 3.59
N THR A 75 -21.46 6.52 3.11
CA THR A 75 -21.02 7.85 2.66
C THR A 75 -20.15 8.54 3.71
N GLY A 76 -18.98 9.06 3.31
CA GLY A 76 -18.04 9.75 4.20
C GLY A 76 -17.36 8.88 5.27
N GLU A 77 -17.69 7.58 5.34
CA GLU A 77 -17.13 6.64 6.32
C GLU A 77 -15.94 5.84 5.76
N ASN A 78 -15.27 5.11 6.64
CA ASN A 78 -14.24 4.15 6.29
C ASN A 78 -14.49 2.78 6.93
N ARG A 79 -13.92 1.74 6.34
CA ARG A 79 -13.92 0.38 6.91
C ARG A 79 -12.56 -0.26 6.72
N THR A 80 -12.13 -0.98 7.74
CA THR A 80 -10.91 -1.78 7.72
C THR A 80 -11.23 -3.23 7.42
N VAL A 81 -10.53 -3.81 6.46
CA VAL A 81 -10.62 -5.23 6.10
C VAL A 81 -9.23 -5.87 6.13
N ALA A 82 -9.17 -7.11 6.57
CA ALA A 82 -7.95 -7.89 6.52
C ALA A 82 -7.63 -8.23 5.06
N LEU A 83 -6.38 -8.05 4.64
CA LEU A 83 -5.95 -8.56 3.35
C LEU A 83 -5.63 -10.06 3.53
N PRO A 84 -6.18 -10.96 2.70
CA PRO A 84 -5.83 -12.37 2.72
C PRO A 84 -4.48 -12.58 2.01
N LEU A 85 -3.45 -11.88 2.50
CA LEU A 85 -2.08 -12.11 2.08
C LEU A 85 -1.68 -13.48 2.62
N GLY A 86 -1.33 -14.38 1.71
CA GLY A 86 -0.61 -15.58 2.09
C GLY A 86 0.61 -15.13 2.88
N LEU A 87 0.73 -15.59 4.12
CA LEU A 87 1.84 -15.32 5.02
C LEU A 87 3.14 -15.94 4.49
N ASN A 88 3.59 -15.53 3.30
CA ASN A 88 4.97 -15.73 2.90
C ASN A 88 5.75 -14.56 3.47
N ILE A 89 6.44 -14.88 4.56
CA ILE A 89 7.42 -14.03 5.21
C ILE A 89 8.64 -14.06 4.29
N THR A 90 8.56 -13.34 3.19
CA THR A 90 9.72 -13.13 2.33
C THR A 90 10.20 -11.71 2.59
N GLN A 91 11.51 -11.51 2.75
CA GLN A 91 12.16 -10.21 2.92
C GLN A 91 12.11 -9.35 1.63
N SER A 92 11.32 -9.79 0.66
CA SER A 92 11.13 -9.18 -0.66
C SER A 92 10.19 -8.00 -0.60
N GLU A 93 10.40 -7.06 -1.53
CA GLU A 93 9.52 -5.93 -1.73
C GLU A 93 8.14 -6.41 -2.22
N GLU A 94 7.08 -6.12 -1.45
CA GLU A 94 5.71 -6.55 -1.75
C GLU A 94 4.81 -5.33 -1.98
N TRP A 95 4.18 -5.28 -3.14
CA TRP A 95 3.21 -4.25 -3.51
C TRP A 95 1.82 -4.86 -3.66
N VAL A 96 0.80 -4.21 -3.10
CA VAL A 96 -0.59 -4.63 -3.29
C VAL A 96 -1.34 -3.59 -4.09
N THR A 97 -1.98 -4.04 -5.16
CA THR A 97 -2.89 -3.21 -5.94
C THR A 97 -4.33 -3.60 -5.61
N VAL A 98 -5.12 -2.61 -5.21
CA VAL A 98 -6.56 -2.74 -4.98
C VAL A 98 -7.30 -1.96 -6.05
N GLU A 99 -8.29 -2.56 -6.68
CA GLU A 99 -9.10 -1.98 -7.76
C GLU A 99 -10.59 -2.01 -7.39
N PHE A 100 -11.28 -0.93 -7.71
CA PHE A 100 -12.72 -0.76 -7.52
C PHE A 100 -13.39 -0.61 -8.89
N LYS A 101 -14.23 -1.58 -9.25
CA LYS A 101 -14.87 -1.68 -10.57
C LYS A 101 -16.39 -1.65 -10.45
N LEU A 102 -17.10 -1.08 -11.43
CA LEU A 102 -18.55 -1.12 -11.44
C LEU A 102 -19.09 -2.56 -11.48
N LYS A 103 -19.99 -2.92 -10.54
CA LYS A 103 -20.65 -4.24 -10.52
C LYS A 103 -21.62 -4.46 -11.68
N LYS A 104 -22.25 -3.38 -12.15
CA LYS A 104 -23.27 -3.37 -13.20
C LYS A 104 -22.96 -2.24 -14.18
N ALA A 105 -23.44 -2.38 -15.42
CA ALA A 105 -23.34 -1.29 -16.39
C ALA A 105 -24.21 -0.10 -15.94
N THR A 106 -23.72 1.10 -16.21
CA THR A 106 -24.44 2.37 -16.03
C THR A 106 -24.65 3.03 -17.39
N VAL A 107 -25.40 4.14 -17.42
CA VAL A 107 -25.63 4.90 -18.66
C VAL A 107 -24.32 5.42 -19.28
N TRP A 108 -23.29 5.63 -18.47
CA TRP A 108 -22.04 6.28 -18.87
C TRP A 108 -20.84 5.33 -18.97
N ALA A 109 -20.91 4.11 -18.41
CA ALA A 109 -19.83 3.13 -18.51
C ALA A 109 -20.32 1.67 -18.43
N PRO A 110 -19.60 0.74 -19.07
CA PRO A 110 -19.91 -0.69 -18.97
C PRO A 110 -19.58 -1.25 -17.58
N LYS A 111 -20.14 -2.43 -17.29
CA LYS A 111 -19.72 -3.25 -16.13
C LYS A 111 -18.21 -3.47 -16.17
N GLY A 112 -17.54 -3.37 -15.04
CA GLY A 112 -16.10 -3.59 -14.92
C GLY A 112 -15.24 -2.33 -15.10
N HIS A 113 -15.83 -1.18 -15.43
CA HIS A 113 -15.11 0.10 -15.49
C HIS A 113 -14.48 0.45 -14.13
N ILE A 114 -13.21 0.85 -14.15
CA ILE A 114 -12.43 1.19 -12.95
C ILE A 114 -12.79 2.60 -12.50
N ILE A 115 -13.26 2.72 -11.26
CA ILE A 115 -13.59 3.98 -10.60
C ILE A 115 -12.40 4.52 -9.80
N ALA A 116 -11.71 3.61 -9.15
CA ALA A 116 -10.63 3.89 -8.23
C ALA A 116 -9.69 2.69 -8.22
N TRP A 117 -8.42 2.96 -8.01
CA TRP A 117 -7.42 1.94 -7.73
C TRP A 117 -6.34 2.56 -6.86
N ASP A 118 -5.65 1.78 -6.04
CA ASP A 118 -4.49 2.22 -5.29
C ASP A 118 -3.44 1.10 -5.25
N GLN A 119 -2.17 1.49 -5.31
CA GLN A 119 -1.05 0.58 -5.13
C GLN A 119 -0.31 0.96 -3.84
N LEU A 120 -0.14 -0.02 -2.96
CA LEU A 120 0.33 0.17 -1.60
C LEU A 120 1.58 -0.67 -1.36
N HIS A 121 2.64 -0.05 -0.88
CA HIS A 121 3.88 -0.74 -0.52
C HIS A 121 3.77 -1.35 0.86
N ILE A 122 3.96 -2.67 0.97
CA ILE A 122 3.96 -3.38 2.24
C ILE A 122 5.37 -3.38 2.82
N GLN A 123 5.61 -2.50 3.78
CA GLN A 123 6.81 -2.54 4.60
C GLN A 123 6.57 -3.44 5.82
N ARG A 124 7.09 -4.67 5.78
CA ARG A 124 7.16 -5.50 6.99
C ARG A 124 8.49 -5.21 7.70
N PRO A 125 8.50 -5.08 9.04
CA PRO A 125 9.76 -4.93 9.77
C PRO A 125 10.66 -6.12 9.46
N SER A 126 11.84 -5.86 8.91
CA SER A 126 12.86 -6.89 8.75
C SER A 126 13.22 -7.44 10.13
N SER A 127 13.31 -8.75 10.25
CA SER A 127 13.64 -9.42 11.51
C SER A 127 15.11 -9.25 11.91
N GLU A 128 15.87 -8.31 11.34
CA GLU A 128 17.32 -8.18 11.52
C GLU A 128 17.77 -7.62 12.88
N MET A 129 16.86 -7.35 13.82
CA MET A 129 17.22 -6.98 15.20
C MET A 129 16.54 -7.85 16.26
N ARG A 130 16.53 -9.17 16.09
CA ARG A 130 16.34 -10.12 17.20
C ARG A 130 17.63 -10.90 17.46
N GLY A 131 18.67 -10.20 17.90
CA GLY A 131 19.97 -10.87 18.15
C GLY A 131 20.99 -10.13 18.99
N LEU A 132 20.67 -8.99 19.61
CA LEU A 132 21.57 -8.33 20.58
C LEU A 132 20.86 -8.17 21.92
N SER A 133 20.60 -9.30 22.57
CA SER A 133 20.44 -9.32 24.02
C SER A 133 21.76 -8.85 24.64
N LEU A 134 21.81 -7.59 25.05
CA LEU A 134 22.84 -7.05 25.95
C LEU A 134 22.72 -7.79 27.28
N VAL A 135 23.38 -8.95 27.39
CA VAL A 135 23.66 -9.58 28.66
C VAL A 135 24.67 -8.68 29.38
N ARG A 136 24.16 -7.78 30.22
CA ARG A 136 24.98 -7.00 31.15
C ARG A 136 25.48 -7.95 32.24
N ARG A 137 26.60 -8.63 32.00
CA ARG A 137 27.37 -9.29 33.07
C ARG A 137 28.25 -8.25 33.75
N GLN A 138 27.93 -7.92 34.99
CA GLN A 138 28.91 -7.42 35.95
C GLN A 138 29.87 -8.56 36.29
N ALA A 139 31.16 -8.39 36.04
CA ALA A 139 32.24 -8.92 36.87
C ALA A 139 33.58 -8.35 36.41
N ASN A 140 34.29 -7.75 37.36
CA ASN A 140 35.69 -7.36 37.28
C ASN A 140 36.58 -8.55 36.92
N SER A 141 37.55 -8.35 36.01
CA SER A 141 38.96 -8.72 36.17
C SER A 141 39.70 -8.52 34.84
N GLU A 142 40.89 -7.91 34.91
CA GLU A 142 41.88 -7.71 33.84
C GLU A 142 42.11 -8.98 33.00
N PHE A 143 42.34 -8.83 31.69
CA PHE A 143 43.51 -9.40 30.99
C PHE A 143 43.61 -8.90 29.53
N GLU A 144 44.85 -8.81 29.07
CA GLU A 144 45.41 -8.17 27.86
C GLU A 144 45.00 -8.71 26.47
N LYS A 145 45.18 -7.79 25.49
CA LYS A 145 45.62 -7.97 24.08
C LYS A 145 44.75 -8.77 23.09
N SER A 146 44.32 -8.09 22.03
CA SER A 146 45.03 -8.01 20.74
C SER A 146 44.06 -7.60 19.63
N GLY A 147 44.57 -6.88 18.63
CA GLY A 147 43.78 -6.08 17.71
C GLY A 147 42.74 -6.83 16.87
N THR A 148 41.65 -6.14 16.57
CA THR A 148 41.22 -5.82 15.19
C THR A 148 40.25 -4.64 15.27
N LYS A 149 40.50 -3.60 14.47
CA LYS A 149 39.88 -2.26 14.54
C LYS A 149 38.34 -2.31 14.47
N PRO A 150 37.58 -1.62 15.34
CA PRO A 150 36.18 -1.32 15.05
C PRO A 150 36.09 -0.15 14.06
N PHE A 151 35.43 -0.37 12.92
CA PHE A 151 34.97 0.70 12.04
C PHE A 151 33.74 1.36 12.71
N ASN A 152 33.92 2.57 13.24
CA ASN A 152 32.82 3.42 13.72
C ASN A 152 32.29 4.27 12.57
N PHE A 153 30.99 4.21 12.31
CA PHE A 153 30.28 5.23 11.52
C PHE A 153 29.71 6.27 12.50
N THR A 154 30.25 7.48 12.47
CA THR A 154 29.70 8.67 13.16
C THR A 154 28.83 9.42 12.16
N PHE A 155 27.57 9.67 12.50
CA PHE A 155 26.68 10.55 11.74
C PHE A 155 26.57 11.89 12.49
N ASP A 156 27.18 12.94 11.94
CA ASP A 156 27.00 14.31 12.41
C ASP A 156 25.71 14.90 11.82
N PHE A 157 24.77 15.31 12.69
CA PHE A 157 23.64 16.15 12.32
C PHE A 157 24.04 17.62 12.54
N ASN A 158 24.32 18.35 11.47
CA ASN A 158 24.29 19.80 11.48
C ASN A 158 22.95 20.26 10.90
N ILE A 159 22.12 20.83 11.76
CA ILE A 159 20.90 21.56 11.39
C ILE A 159 21.31 23.01 11.12
N VAL A 160 20.84 23.56 10.00
CA VAL A 160 20.67 25.00 9.79
C VAL A 160 19.18 25.24 9.56
#